data_AF-A0A5B0NH00-F1
#
_entry.id   AF-A0A5B0NH00-F1
#
_cell.length_a   1.000
_cell.length_b   1.000
_cell.length_c   1.000
_cell.angle_alpha   90.00
_cell.angle_beta   90.00
_cell.angle_gamma   90.00
#
_symmetry.space_group_name_H-M   'P 1'
#
loop_
_entity.id
_entity.type
_entity.pdbx_description
1 polymer ?
#
loop_
_entity_poly.entity_id
_entity_poly.type
_entity_poly.pdbx_seq_one_letter_code
_entity_poly.pdbx_strand_id
1 'polypeptide(L)'
;MRTNLLPRLDQQLTDLLISLDISDLSREPNPKLLATLEIINKLGDTLGHLRSSTDSIALGPRQASESEDYTCGVLKVYRSNRLLSKINELIETKICPLFHHSVDFIEAWQSSNTPQRLRSEFYPRARKSNSLDDRMKLISITGLSCCMIRGIIDWLPLDDFAILQTEWQPQVDLLNSHLLELINRIGLPLPPEVKRRKSEDQDSYQSSSSSSSSSSSASPKVQIEVENSPTNHQNQPEKSSTTENPAEKNSTDVNSPEKNSADVNPPEKNSTIENPAENILTNENLAEKNATSIPKVAQTKSSGEKDGSEDGSDSSDYDSDYSGSSASSGQSEDIPVRRLTVELAKQAIPIVKLVRIFFKKLSRRGSNLRPFTLDEEMSSDELEALLEKLNDFTEAVNEVVRILLKIYDQDDLGEEELELIRNKNKSIPDLFDGALLLLAFYLVPIDPSQFNQDPASPNLFHSWFHELRTSLHKATDNFLSGTYDFESTAFE
;
A
#
# COMPACT_ATOMS: atom_id res chain seq x y z
N MET A 1 9.63 -25.77 -10.92
CA MET A 1 8.39 -25.13 -10.44
C MET A 1 7.52 -24.58 -11.59
N ARG A 2 7.87 -23.42 -12.18
CA ARG A 2 7.10 -22.67 -13.21
C ARG A 2 6.48 -23.49 -14.35
N THR A 3 7.23 -24.40 -14.96
CA THR A 3 6.87 -25.07 -16.23
C THR A 3 6.15 -26.41 -16.09
N ASN A 4 5.93 -26.90 -14.86
CA ASN A 4 5.34 -28.22 -14.64
C ASN A 4 4.45 -28.23 -13.39
N LEU A 5 5.04 -28.09 -12.19
CA LEU A 5 4.31 -28.22 -10.92
C LEU A 5 3.14 -27.23 -10.78
N LEU A 6 3.34 -25.95 -11.13
CA LEU A 6 2.28 -24.94 -11.01
C LEU A 6 1.17 -25.10 -12.08
N PRO A 7 1.46 -25.25 -13.39
CA PRO A 7 0.44 -25.59 -14.39
C PRO A 7 -0.30 -26.91 -14.10
N ARG A 8 0.39 -27.91 -13.58
CA ARG A 8 -0.21 -29.19 -13.16
C ARG A 8 -1.16 -29.02 -11.98
N LEU A 9 -0.79 -28.19 -11.00
CA LEU A 9 -1.66 -27.84 -9.87
C LEU A 9 -2.93 -27.13 -10.35
N ASP A 10 -2.80 -26.15 -11.24
CA ASP A 10 -3.93 -25.41 -11.85
C ASP A 10 -4.91 -26.36 -12.58
N GLN A 11 -4.39 -27.28 -13.39
CA GLN A 11 -5.18 -28.31 -14.05
C GLN A 11 -5.85 -29.26 -13.05
N GLN A 12 -5.14 -29.72 -12.01
CA GLN A 12 -5.69 -30.66 -11.02
C GLN A 12 -6.84 -30.06 -10.19
N LEU A 13 -6.78 -28.76 -9.89
CA LEU A 13 -7.89 -28.06 -9.23
C LEU A 13 -9.11 -27.90 -10.16
N THR A 14 -8.86 -27.68 -11.46
CA THR A 14 -9.91 -27.65 -12.49
C THR A 14 -10.55 -29.04 -12.66
N ASP A 15 -9.74 -30.10 -12.72
CA ASP A 15 -10.19 -31.49 -12.79
C ASP A 15 -11.03 -31.89 -11.57
N LEU A 16 -10.67 -31.38 -10.38
CA LEU A 16 -11.41 -31.61 -9.14
C LEU A 16 -12.83 -31.03 -9.21
N LEU A 17 -13.02 -29.79 -9.68
CA LEU A 17 -14.36 -29.21 -9.91
C LEU A 17 -15.17 -30.05 -10.90
N ILE A 18 -14.54 -30.49 -12.00
CA ILE A 18 -15.18 -31.31 -13.05
C ILE A 18 -15.57 -32.69 -12.51
N SER A 19 -14.78 -33.27 -11.61
CA SER A 19 -15.07 -34.56 -10.98
C SER A 19 -16.16 -34.46 -9.91
N LEU A 20 -16.29 -33.32 -9.23
CA LEU A 20 -17.38 -33.03 -8.30
C LEU A 20 -18.72 -32.69 -9.00
N ASP A 21 -18.70 -32.40 -10.30
CA ASP A 21 -19.88 -32.11 -11.14
C ASP A 21 -20.69 -30.89 -10.67
N ILE A 22 -19.99 -29.89 -10.11
CA ILE A 22 -20.63 -28.73 -9.45
C ILE A 22 -20.81 -27.49 -10.32
N SER A 23 -20.21 -27.44 -11.51
CA SER A 23 -20.18 -26.24 -12.38
C SER A 23 -21.55 -25.81 -12.93
N ASP A 24 -22.44 -26.75 -13.28
CA ASP A 24 -23.78 -26.41 -13.78
C ASP A 24 -24.77 -26.23 -12.62
N LEU A 25 -24.86 -24.99 -12.12
CA LEU A 25 -25.75 -24.61 -11.01
C LEU A 25 -27.25 -24.89 -11.27
N SER A 26 -27.66 -25.19 -12.51
CA SER A 26 -29.05 -25.57 -12.83
C SER A 26 -29.37 -27.05 -12.58
N ARG A 27 -28.36 -27.90 -12.35
CA ARG A 27 -28.51 -29.34 -12.14
C ARG A 27 -28.17 -29.77 -10.72
N GLU A 28 -28.72 -30.91 -10.31
CA GLU A 28 -28.22 -31.67 -9.16
C GLU A 28 -26.84 -32.25 -9.49
N PRO A 29 -25.82 -32.08 -8.63
CA PRO A 29 -24.46 -32.52 -8.91
C PRO A 29 -24.30 -34.03 -8.69
N ASN A 30 -23.53 -34.70 -9.56
CA ASN A 30 -23.22 -36.13 -9.49
C ASN A 30 -21.70 -36.40 -9.32
N PRO A 31 -21.13 -36.14 -8.13
CA PRO A 31 -19.69 -36.25 -7.86
C PRO A 31 -19.17 -37.69 -8.05
N LYS A 32 -18.15 -37.82 -8.92
CA LYS A 32 -17.52 -39.08 -9.32
C LYS A 32 -16.47 -39.50 -8.29
N LEU A 33 -16.90 -39.89 -7.10
CA LEU A 33 -16.06 -40.10 -5.91
C LEU A 33 -14.73 -40.86 -6.15
N LEU A 34 -14.71 -41.89 -7.01
CA LEU A 34 -13.48 -42.62 -7.35
C LEU A 34 -12.47 -41.78 -8.16
N ALA A 35 -12.94 -41.03 -9.16
CA ALA A 35 -12.11 -40.11 -9.93
C ALA A 35 -11.66 -38.92 -9.06
N THR A 36 -12.56 -38.42 -8.21
CA THR A 36 -12.25 -37.36 -7.22
C THR A 36 -11.12 -37.80 -6.29
N LEU A 37 -11.15 -39.04 -5.78
CA LEU A 37 -10.08 -39.61 -4.95
C LEU A 37 -8.75 -39.75 -5.73
N GLU A 38 -8.79 -40.18 -6.99
CA GLU A 38 -7.60 -40.29 -7.84
C GLU A 38 -6.96 -38.90 -8.09
N ILE A 39 -7.78 -37.86 -8.31
CA ILE A 39 -7.34 -36.48 -8.47
C ILE A 39 -6.74 -35.95 -7.16
N ILE A 40 -7.41 -36.15 -6.02
CA ILE A 40 -6.93 -35.72 -4.70
C ILE A 40 -5.58 -36.35 -4.35
N ASN A 41 -5.37 -37.63 -4.65
CA ASN A 41 -4.07 -38.29 -4.45
C ASN A 41 -2.97 -37.63 -5.31
N LYS A 42 -3.21 -37.48 -6.62
CA LYS A 42 -2.26 -36.82 -7.56
C LYS A 42 -2.00 -35.35 -7.21
N LEU A 43 -2.96 -34.69 -6.57
CA LEU A 43 -2.88 -33.31 -6.07
C LEU A 43 -2.03 -33.25 -4.80
N GLY A 44 -2.22 -34.17 -3.86
CA GLY A 44 -1.37 -34.36 -2.68
C GLY A 44 0.09 -34.58 -3.05
N ASP A 45 0.38 -35.47 -4.02
CA ASP A 45 1.73 -35.65 -4.58
C ASP A 45 2.29 -34.33 -5.11
N THR A 46 1.49 -33.54 -5.83
CA THR A 46 1.94 -32.32 -6.52
C THR A 46 2.21 -31.19 -5.53
N LEU A 47 1.39 -31.06 -4.49
CA LEU A 47 1.60 -30.15 -3.36
C LEU A 47 2.82 -30.56 -2.54
N GLY A 48 3.04 -31.86 -2.32
CA GLY A 48 4.24 -32.39 -1.65
C GLY A 48 5.53 -32.06 -2.39
N HIS A 49 5.56 -32.27 -3.71
CA HIS A 49 6.69 -31.87 -4.57
C HIS A 49 6.86 -30.35 -4.67
N LEU A 50 5.76 -29.58 -4.69
CA LEU A 50 5.79 -28.13 -4.71
C LEU A 50 6.44 -27.59 -3.43
N ARG A 51 5.96 -28.03 -2.27
CA ARG A 51 6.52 -27.65 -0.97
C ARG A 51 7.99 -28.05 -0.83
N SER A 52 8.35 -29.30 -1.09
CA SER A 52 9.76 -29.73 -0.95
C SER A 52 10.70 -29.02 -1.92
N SER A 53 10.24 -28.66 -3.12
CA SER A 53 10.99 -27.80 -4.04
C SER A 53 11.22 -26.40 -3.46
N THR A 54 10.20 -25.81 -2.82
CA THR A 54 10.28 -24.45 -2.24
C THR A 54 11.13 -24.44 -0.97
N ASP A 55 10.89 -25.37 -0.05
CA ASP A 55 11.64 -25.55 1.20
C ASP A 55 13.14 -25.75 0.87
N SER A 56 13.48 -26.54 -0.17
CA SER A 56 14.87 -26.74 -0.61
C SER A 56 15.53 -25.50 -1.25
N ILE A 57 14.76 -24.51 -1.71
CA ILE A 57 15.27 -23.27 -2.31
C ILE A 57 15.44 -22.17 -1.26
N ALA A 58 14.50 -22.06 -0.30
CA ALA A 58 14.50 -21.01 0.72
C ALA A 58 15.21 -21.40 2.02
N LEU A 59 15.13 -22.67 2.42
CA LEU A 59 15.63 -23.20 3.70
C LEU A 59 16.82 -24.16 3.54
N GLY A 60 17.34 -24.30 2.32
CA GLY A 60 18.53 -25.09 2.03
C GLY A 60 19.83 -24.43 2.56
N PRO A 61 20.95 -25.18 2.65
CA PRO A 61 22.24 -24.62 3.02
C PRO A 61 22.67 -23.50 2.06
N ARG A 62 22.77 -22.27 2.56
CA ARG A 62 23.12 -21.08 1.78
C ARG A 62 24.60 -21.09 1.40
N GLN A 63 24.92 -20.52 0.24
CA GLN A 63 26.31 -20.38 -0.26
C GLN A 63 26.94 -19.02 0.09
N ALA A 64 26.12 -18.00 0.33
CA ALA A 64 26.50 -16.63 0.70
C ALA A 64 25.56 -16.10 1.80
N SER A 65 25.93 -14.97 2.43
CA SER A 65 25.05 -14.22 3.33
C SER A 65 24.08 -13.31 2.55
N GLU A 66 23.09 -12.71 3.22
CA GLU A 66 22.06 -11.86 2.57
C GLU A 66 22.62 -10.54 2.03
N SER A 67 23.83 -10.14 2.46
CA SER A 67 24.60 -8.99 1.96
C SER A 67 25.60 -9.36 0.85
N GLU A 68 25.82 -10.66 0.60
CA GLU A 68 26.85 -11.18 -0.32
C GLU A 68 26.26 -12.01 -1.47
N ASP A 69 24.94 -12.18 -1.52
CA ASP A 69 24.23 -13.04 -2.47
C ASP A 69 23.92 -12.40 -3.82
N TYR A 70 24.55 -11.26 -4.13
CA TYR A 70 24.33 -10.52 -5.39
C TYR A 70 24.50 -11.40 -6.64
N THR A 71 25.49 -12.31 -6.65
CA THR A 71 25.70 -13.28 -7.75
C THR A 71 24.71 -14.46 -7.77
N CYS A 72 23.87 -14.65 -6.75
CA CYS A 72 22.96 -15.81 -6.67
C CYS A 72 21.73 -15.71 -7.59
N GLY A 73 21.45 -14.53 -8.16
CA GLY A 73 20.36 -14.31 -9.13
C GLY A 73 19.02 -14.82 -8.62
N VAL A 74 18.44 -15.82 -9.29
CA VAL A 74 17.14 -16.43 -8.88
C VAL A 74 17.16 -17.12 -7.51
N LEU A 75 18.34 -17.35 -6.93
CA LEU A 75 18.54 -17.91 -5.59
C LEU A 75 18.85 -16.85 -4.52
N LYS A 76 18.84 -15.54 -4.86
CA LYS A 76 18.87 -14.45 -3.87
C LYS A 76 17.82 -14.69 -2.79
N VAL A 77 18.19 -14.49 -1.53
CA VAL A 77 17.34 -14.74 -0.35
C VAL A 77 16.08 -13.86 -0.39
N TYR A 78 16.20 -12.62 -0.86
CA TYR A 78 15.10 -11.72 -1.17
C TYR A 78 14.01 -12.37 -2.04
N ARG A 79 14.41 -13.17 -3.04
CA ARG A 79 13.52 -13.89 -3.96
C ARG A 79 13.03 -15.21 -3.37
N SER A 80 13.89 -15.99 -2.73
CA SER A 80 13.52 -17.32 -2.22
C SER A 80 12.56 -17.23 -1.03
N ASN A 81 12.75 -16.28 -0.12
CA ASN A 81 11.81 -15.98 0.97
C ASN A 81 10.44 -15.54 0.43
N ARG A 82 10.40 -14.68 -0.61
CA ARG A 82 9.14 -14.26 -1.25
C ARG A 82 8.43 -15.40 -1.96
N LEU A 83 9.18 -16.29 -2.62
CA LEU A 83 8.61 -17.50 -3.23
C LEU A 83 8.01 -18.43 -2.16
N LEU A 84 8.70 -18.64 -1.03
CA LEU A 84 8.19 -19.41 0.10
C LEU A 84 6.91 -18.78 0.67
N SER A 85 6.90 -17.47 0.88
CA SER A 85 5.73 -16.72 1.34
C SER A 85 4.52 -16.90 0.42
N LYS A 86 4.66 -16.66 -0.89
CA LYS A 86 3.55 -16.79 -1.87
C LYS A 86 3.06 -18.24 -2.03
N ILE A 87 3.93 -19.24 -1.86
CA ILE A 87 3.54 -20.66 -1.87
C ILE A 87 2.80 -21.05 -0.58
N ASN A 88 3.24 -20.57 0.58
CA ASN A 88 2.53 -20.80 1.84
C ASN A 88 1.17 -20.10 1.85
N GLU A 89 1.09 -18.84 1.39
CA GLU A 89 -0.18 -18.11 1.27
C GLU A 89 -1.15 -18.86 0.33
N LEU A 90 -0.68 -19.40 -0.80
CA LEU A 90 -1.50 -20.23 -1.69
C LEU A 90 -2.06 -21.46 -0.96
N ILE A 91 -1.20 -22.20 -0.24
CA ILE A 91 -1.59 -23.42 0.47
C ILE A 91 -2.60 -23.09 1.59
N GLU A 92 -2.26 -22.14 2.46
CA GLU A 92 -3.03 -21.83 3.67
C GLU A 92 -4.34 -21.11 3.37
N THR A 93 -4.33 -20.13 2.47
CA THR A 93 -5.49 -19.24 2.25
C THR A 93 -6.39 -19.66 1.10
N LYS A 94 -5.93 -20.55 0.20
CA LYS A 94 -6.71 -21.00 -0.97
C LYS A 94 -6.91 -22.53 -0.99
N ILE A 95 -5.83 -23.32 -0.96
CA ILE A 95 -5.89 -24.79 -1.11
C ILE A 95 -6.54 -25.47 0.12
N CYS A 96 -6.16 -25.10 1.34
CA CYS A 96 -6.75 -25.68 2.55
C CYS A 96 -8.26 -25.35 2.69
N PRO A 97 -8.73 -24.10 2.49
CA PRO A 97 -10.16 -23.78 2.41
C PRO A 97 -10.90 -24.53 1.29
N LEU A 98 -10.28 -24.70 0.12
CA LEU A 98 -10.82 -25.50 -0.99
C LEU A 98 -11.05 -26.97 -0.59
N PHE A 99 -10.14 -27.57 0.17
CA PHE A 99 -10.35 -28.92 0.71
C PHE A 99 -11.45 -28.96 1.78
N HIS A 100 -11.51 -27.99 2.70
CA HIS A 100 -12.58 -27.92 3.70
C HIS A 100 -13.96 -27.80 3.04
N HIS A 101 -14.13 -26.90 2.07
CA HIS A 101 -15.39 -26.77 1.33
C HIS A 101 -15.71 -28.00 0.47
N SER A 102 -14.69 -28.75 0.02
CA SER A 102 -14.90 -30.02 -0.70
C SER A 102 -15.45 -31.10 0.23
N VAL A 103 -14.99 -31.15 1.48
CA VAL A 103 -15.53 -32.05 2.52
C VAL A 103 -16.95 -31.62 2.92
N ASP A 104 -17.16 -30.35 3.25
CA ASP A 104 -18.48 -29.78 3.58
C ASP A 104 -19.52 -30.16 2.50
N PHE A 105 -19.17 -29.96 1.22
CA PHE A 105 -20.03 -30.28 0.07
C PHE A 105 -20.33 -31.78 -0.05
N ILE A 106 -19.31 -32.66 0.08
CA ILE A 106 -19.51 -34.11 -0.04
C ILE A 106 -20.38 -34.64 1.11
N GLU A 107 -20.15 -34.18 2.35
CA GLU A 107 -20.96 -34.56 3.51
C GLU A 107 -22.41 -34.08 3.38
N ALA A 108 -22.63 -32.85 2.91
CA ALA A 108 -23.95 -32.32 2.63
C ALA A 108 -24.66 -33.12 1.53
N TRP A 109 -23.98 -33.43 0.42
CA TRP A 109 -24.52 -34.22 -0.70
C TRP A 109 -24.89 -35.65 -0.27
N GLN A 110 -24.03 -36.33 0.48
CA GLN A 110 -24.35 -37.65 1.06
C GLN A 110 -25.55 -37.56 2.02
N SER A 111 -25.61 -36.51 2.83
CA SER A 111 -26.72 -36.26 3.78
C SER A 111 -28.06 -35.95 3.10
N SER A 112 -28.04 -35.41 1.88
CA SER A 112 -29.24 -35.21 1.04
C SER A 112 -29.69 -36.51 0.37
N ASN A 113 -28.75 -37.32 -0.12
CA ASN A 113 -29.06 -38.52 -0.91
C ASN A 113 -29.31 -39.78 -0.07
N THR A 114 -29.03 -39.76 1.24
CA THR A 114 -29.27 -40.88 2.15
C THR A 114 -30.77 -41.03 2.48
N PRO A 115 -31.43 -42.17 2.18
CA PRO A 115 -32.82 -42.38 2.53
C PRO A 115 -33.08 -42.28 4.04
N GLN A 116 -34.18 -41.63 4.41
CA GLN A 116 -34.52 -41.23 5.80
C GLN A 116 -34.58 -42.38 6.83
N ARG A 117 -34.55 -43.66 6.41
CA ARG A 117 -34.60 -44.85 7.28
C ARG A 117 -33.27 -45.24 7.94
N LEU A 118 -32.14 -44.61 7.57
CA LEU A 118 -30.81 -44.91 8.13
C LEU A 118 -30.17 -43.72 8.89
N ARG A 119 -30.96 -42.69 9.20
CA ARG A 119 -30.45 -41.46 9.84
C ARG A 119 -30.21 -41.67 11.34
N SER A 120 -29.02 -42.17 11.69
CA SER A 120 -28.59 -42.37 13.08
C SER A 120 -28.63 -41.07 13.89
N GLU A 121 -29.26 -41.11 15.06
CA GLU A 121 -29.40 -39.95 15.96
C GLU A 121 -28.09 -39.53 16.64
N PHE A 122 -27.01 -40.31 16.47
CA PHE A 122 -25.71 -40.09 17.12
C PHE A 122 -24.79 -39.05 16.45
N TYR A 123 -25.11 -38.58 15.24
CA TYR A 123 -24.30 -37.56 14.58
C TYR A 123 -24.82 -36.15 14.89
N PRO A 124 -23.95 -35.23 15.40
CA PRO A 124 -24.37 -33.88 15.72
C PRO A 124 -24.87 -33.17 14.47
N ARG A 125 -26.05 -32.55 14.60
CA ARG A 125 -26.84 -31.87 13.56
C ARG A 125 -25.98 -31.16 12.52
N ALA A 126 -25.81 -31.79 11.34
CA ALA A 126 -25.09 -31.23 10.21
C ALA A 126 -25.53 -29.78 9.95
N ARG A 127 -24.54 -28.90 9.73
CA ARG A 127 -24.76 -27.48 9.47
C ARG A 127 -25.70 -27.35 8.27
N LYS A 128 -26.80 -26.59 8.41
CA LYS A 128 -27.72 -26.30 7.29
C LYS A 128 -27.07 -25.31 6.32
N SER A 129 -26.02 -25.73 5.63
CA SER A 129 -25.56 -25.02 4.45
C SER A 129 -26.43 -25.40 3.25
N ASN A 130 -26.64 -24.44 2.35
CA ASN A 130 -27.42 -24.68 1.15
C ASN A 130 -26.48 -25.27 0.11
N SER A 131 -26.84 -26.39 -0.54
CA SER A 131 -25.94 -27.04 -1.52
C SER A 131 -25.46 -26.10 -2.64
N LEU A 132 -26.26 -25.09 -3.02
CA LEU A 132 -25.86 -24.04 -3.96
C LEU A 132 -24.78 -23.08 -3.42
N ASP A 133 -24.83 -22.76 -2.12
CA ASP A 133 -23.88 -21.88 -1.43
C ASP A 133 -22.49 -22.56 -1.33
N ASP A 134 -22.44 -23.85 -0.99
CA ASP A 134 -21.19 -24.62 -0.97
C ASP A 134 -20.56 -24.77 -2.36
N ARG A 135 -21.40 -24.95 -3.39
CA ARG A 135 -20.96 -24.95 -4.80
C ARG A 135 -20.41 -23.60 -5.23
N MET A 136 -21.05 -22.49 -4.85
CA MET A 136 -20.55 -21.14 -5.12
C MET A 136 -19.21 -20.88 -4.42
N LYS A 137 -19.06 -21.29 -3.16
CA LYS A 137 -17.76 -21.22 -2.45
C LYS A 137 -16.68 -22.01 -3.18
N LEU A 138 -16.96 -23.26 -3.58
CA LEU A 138 -16.01 -24.12 -4.29
C LEU A 138 -15.56 -23.56 -5.65
N ILE A 139 -16.50 -23.06 -6.45
CA ILE A 139 -16.19 -22.41 -7.74
C ILE A 139 -15.34 -21.14 -7.51
N SER A 140 -15.72 -20.32 -6.52
CA SER A 140 -15.01 -19.09 -6.18
C SER A 140 -13.57 -19.35 -5.69
N ILE A 141 -13.39 -20.21 -4.68
CA ILE A 141 -12.07 -20.50 -4.10
C ILE A 141 -11.15 -21.21 -5.09
N THR A 142 -11.68 -22.04 -5.99
CA THR A 142 -10.90 -22.60 -7.09
C THR A 142 -10.47 -21.53 -8.08
N GLY A 143 -11.38 -20.64 -8.51
CA GLY A 143 -11.04 -19.52 -9.39
C GLY A 143 -9.94 -18.62 -8.80
N LEU A 144 -10.02 -18.32 -7.50
CA LEU A 144 -8.99 -17.59 -6.76
C LEU A 144 -7.67 -18.36 -6.68
N SER A 145 -7.71 -19.68 -6.43
CA SER A 145 -6.52 -20.54 -6.45
C SER A 145 -5.82 -20.50 -7.81
N CYS A 146 -6.57 -20.67 -8.90
CA CYS A 146 -6.07 -20.63 -10.27
C CYS A 146 -5.52 -19.25 -10.66
N CYS A 147 -6.16 -18.15 -10.23
CA CYS A 147 -5.64 -16.80 -10.40
C CYS A 147 -4.29 -16.61 -9.68
N MET A 148 -4.19 -17.11 -8.45
CA MET A 148 -2.98 -17.01 -7.64
C MET A 148 -1.82 -17.87 -8.20
N ILE A 149 -2.11 -19.09 -8.66
CA ILE A 149 -1.13 -19.96 -9.32
C ILE A 149 -0.57 -19.31 -10.59
N ARG A 150 -1.43 -18.70 -11.42
CA ARG A 150 -1.00 -17.92 -12.59
C ARG A 150 -0.15 -16.70 -12.18
N GLY A 151 -0.56 -15.96 -11.15
CA GLY A 151 0.25 -14.87 -10.58
C GLY A 151 1.66 -15.31 -10.17
N ILE A 152 1.83 -16.50 -9.58
CA ILE A 152 3.15 -17.04 -9.24
C ILE A 152 3.94 -17.47 -10.50
N ILE A 153 3.28 -18.04 -11.52
CA ILE A 153 3.91 -18.39 -12.81
C ILE A 153 4.44 -17.15 -13.54
N ASP A 154 3.73 -16.02 -13.44
CA ASP A 154 4.06 -14.73 -14.07
C ASP A 154 5.04 -13.88 -13.23
N TRP A 155 5.08 -14.08 -11.91
CA TRP A 155 6.05 -13.47 -10.98
C TRP A 155 7.44 -14.12 -11.05
N LEU A 156 7.51 -15.45 -11.17
CA LEU A 156 8.78 -16.20 -11.25
C LEU A 156 9.83 -15.70 -12.28
N PRO A 157 9.48 -15.24 -13.50
CA PRO A 157 10.42 -14.69 -14.48
C PRO A 157 10.78 -13.20 -14.30
N LEU A 158 10.25 -12.50 -13.29
CA LEU A 158 10.51 -11.06 -13.12
C LEU A 158 11.96 -10.80 -12.66
N ASP A 159 12.55 -9.71 -13.17
CA ASP A 159 13.77 -9.11 -12.61
C ASP A 159 13.53 -8.58 -11.18
N ASP A 160 14.60 -8.39 -10.39
CA ASP A 160 14.50 -7.97 -8.98
C ASP A 160 13.76 -6.63 -8.84
N PHE A 161 13.96 -5.70 -9.79
CA PHE A 161 13.28 -4.40 -9.83
C PHE A 161 11.78 -4.52 -10.15
N ALA A 162 11.39 -5.52 -10.94
CA ALA A 162 9.99 -5.83 -11.22
C ALA A 162 9.32 -6.65 -10.11
N ILE A 163 10.07 -7.43 -9.32
CA ILE A 163 9.56 -7.97 -8.05
C ILE A 163 9.30 -6.83 -7.08
N LEU A 164 10.28 -5.96 -6.83
CA LEU A 164 10.14 -4.76 -6.01
C LEU A 164 8.87 -3.96 -6.36
N GLN A 165 8.64 -3.73 -7.67
CA GLN A 165 7.40 -3.12 -8.16
C GLN A 165 6.13 -3.84 -7.72
N THR A 166 6.08 -5.17 -7.77
CA THR A 166 4.90 -5.92 -7.32
C THR A 166 4.69 -5.88 -5.81
N GLU A 167 5.76 -5.72 -5.01
CA GLU A 167 5.65 -5.72 -3.54
C GLU A 167 5.29 -4.33 -2.95
N TRP A 168 5.64 -3.20 -3.60
CA TRP A 168 5.27 -1.84 -3.13
C TRP A 168 3.94 -1.32 -3.71
N GLN A 169 3.42 -1.96 -4.78
CA GLN A 169 2.22 -1.48 -5.48
C GLN A 169 0.96 -1.38 -4.58
N PRO A 170 0.70 -2.30 -3.63
CA PRO A 170 -0.45 -2.20 -2.72
C PRO A 170 -0.50 -0.91 -1.90
N GLN A 171 0.66 -0.43 -1.42
CA GLN A 171 0.80 0.80 -0.63
C GLN A 171 0.49 2.04 -1.49
N VAL A 172 0.88 2.01 -2.77
CA VAL A 172 0.57 3.05 -3.76
C VAL A 172 -0.92 3.04 -4.12
N ASP A 173 -1.56 1.88 -4.18
CA ASP A 173 -2.99 1.75 -4.48
C ASP A 173 -3.90 2.08 -3.29
N LEU A 174 -3.44 1.81 -2.06
CA LEU A 174 -4.02 2.38 -0.85
C LEU A 174 -3.96 3.92 -0.88
N LEU A 175 -2.80 4.49 -1.27
CA LEU A 175 -2.64 5.94 -1.41
C LEU A 175 -3.50 6.54 -2.55
N ASN A 176 -3.67 5.81 -3.66
CA ASN A 176 -4.61 6.18 -4.72
C ASN A 176 -6.05 6.26 -4.18
N SER A 177 -6.44 5.29 -3.34
CA SER A 177 -7.78 5.18 -2.75
C SER A 177 -8.04 6.25 -1.70
N HIS A 178 -7.10 6.47 -0.78
CA HIS A 178 -7.14 7.56 0.20
C HIS A 178 -7.21 8.94 -0.45
N LEU A 179 -6.48 9.18 -1.56
CA LEU A 179 -6.56 10.44 -2.29
C LEU A 179 -7.93 10.67 -2.93
N LEU A 180 -8.55 9.62 -3.50
CA LEU A 180 -9.88 9.72 -4.09
C LEU A 180 -10.90 10.11 -3.03
N GLU A 181 -10.85 9.48 -1.85
CA GLU A 181 -11.75 9.80 -0.75
C GLU A 181 -11.51 11.21 -0.18
N LEU A 182 -10.25 11.63 -0.05
CA LEU A 182 -9.91 12.99 0.37
C LEU A 182 -10.47 14.05 -0.59
N ILE A 183 -10.38 13.81 -1.91
CA ILE A 183 -10.94 14.68 -2.94
C ILE A 183 -12.48 14.68 -2.86
N ASN A 184 -13.12 13.53 -2.63
CA ASN A 184 -14.57 13.44 -2.43
C ASN A 184 -15.01 14.31 -1.25
N ARG A 185 -14.36 14.19 -0.08
CA ARG A 185 -14.71 14.97 1.12
C ARG A 185 -14.46 16.47 0.97
N ILE A 186 -13.36 16.88 0.34
CA ILE A 186 -13.09 18.29 -0.01
C ILE A 186 -14.15 18.86 -0.97
N GLY A 187 -14.78 18.02 -1.79
CA GLY A 187 -15.84 18.42 -2.72
C GLY A 187 -17.25 18.55 -2.12
N LEU A 188 -17.46 18.17 -0.86
CA LEU A 188 -18.78 18.23 -0.22
C LEU A 188 -19.15 19.65 0.22
N PRO A 189 -20.46 20.01 0.26
CA PRO A 189 -20.90 21.28 0.84
C PRO A 189 -20.58 21.35 2.33
N LEU A 190 -19.67 22.25 2.71
CA LEU A 190 -19.36 22.53 4.12
C LEU A 190 -20.54 23.21 4.85
N PRO A 191 -20.64 23.05 6.18
CA PRO A 191 -21.59 23.81 7.00
C PRO A 191 -21.49 25.32 6.76
N PRO A 192 -22.63 26.05 6.80
CA PRO A 192 -22.68 27.47 6.50
C PRO A 192 -21.76 28.27 7.43
N GLU A 193 -21.09 29.25 6.85
CA GLU A 193 -20.14 30.10 7.55
C GLU A 193 -20.86 31.02 8.54
N VAL A 194 -20.67 30.78 9.85
CA VAL A 194 -21.13 31.71 10.86
C VAL A 194 -20.22 32.94 10.83
N LYS A 195 -20.75 34.05 10.32
CA LYS A 195 -19.97 35.25 10.10
C LYS A 195 -19.90 36.08 11.38
N ARG A 196 -18.78 35.94 12.10
CA ARG A 196 -18.34 36.83 13.21
C ARG A 196 -18.80 38.26 12.94
N ARG A 197 -19.85 38.71 13.63
CA ARG A 197 -20.35 40.09 13.52
C ARG A 197 -19.33 41.02 14.16
N LYS A 198 -18.61 41.81 13.35
CA LYS A 198 -17.95 43.00 13.88
C LYS A 198 -19.01 43.93 14.45
N SER A 199 -19.02 44.11 15.76
CA SER A 199 -19.78 45.15 16.44
C SER A 199 -19.11 46.51 16.19
N GLU A 200 -19.38 47.09 15.01
CA GLU A 200 -19.13 48.50 14.75
C GLU A 200 -20.19 49.35 15.47
N ASP A 201 -20.04 49.50 16.78
CA ASP A 201 -20.72 50.52 17.57
C ASP A 201 -19.67 51.32 18.34
N GLN A 202 -19.36 52.52 17.81
CA GLN A 202 -18.82 53.57 18.64
C GLN A 202 -19.98 54.19 19.42
N ASP A 203 -19.90 54.23 20.74
CA ASP A 203 -20.52 55.37 21.44
C ASP A 203 -19.72 55.79 22.68
N SER A 204 -19.86 57.07 23.03
CA SER A 204 -18.92 57.80 23.86
C SER A 204 -19.40 57.98 25.30
N TYR A 205 -18.57 57.58 26.27
CA TYR A 205 -18.64 58.12 27.63
C TYR A 205 -17.29 58.60 28.13
N GLN A 206 -17.19 59.92 28.33
CA GLN A 206 -16.09 60.53 29.07
C GLN A 206 -16.23 60.26 30.57
N SER A 207 -15.12 59.97 31.24
CA SER A 207 -14.89 60.42 32.62
C SER A 207 -13.40 60.57 32.87
N SER A 208 -13.04 61.55 33.70
CA SER A 208 -11.70 62.13 33.75
C SER A 208 -10.98 61.88 35.07
N SER A 209 -9.70 61.53 35.01
CA SER A 209 -8.75 61.90 36.08
C SER A 209 -7.29 61.99 35.59
N SER A 210 -6.66 63.09 35.96
CA SER A 210 -5.21 63.31 36.12
C SER A 210 -4.61 62.32 37.14
N SER A 211 -3.31 62.03 37.20
CA SER A 211 -2.11 62.43 36.42
C SER A 211 -0.95 61.46 36.78
N SER A 212 0.15 61.39 36.03
CA SER A 212 1.38 62.18 36.30
C SER A 212 2.55 61.73 35.39
N SER A 213 3.68 62.42 35.47
CA SER A 213 4.75 62.42 34.45
C SER A 213 6.09 61.80 34.90
N SER A 214 6.67 60.95 34.05
CA SER A 214 8.13 60.81 33.81
C SER A 214 8.35 59.83 32.64
N SER A 215 9.05 60.07 31.52
CA SER A 215 10.26 60.86 31.16
C SER A 215 11.54 60.02 31.00
N SER A 216 11.75 59.53 29.76
CA SER A 216 13.03 59.43 29.02
C SER A 216 14.26 58.69 29.60
N SER A 217 14.67 57.62 28.92
CA SER A 217 16.02 57.39 28.31
C SER A 217 16.02 56.03 27.59
N ALA A 218 16.38 55.87 26.30
CA ALA A 218 17.62 56.15 25.56
C ALA A 218 18.65 55.00 25.61
N SER A 219 18.82 54.31 24.47
CA SER A 219 19.86 53.29 24.20
C SER A 219 21.22 53.93 23.85
N PRO A 220 22.37 53.21 23.79
CA PRO A 220 22.71 52.42 22.57
C PRO A 220 23.66 51.20 22.78
N LYS A 221 24.18 50.62 21.67
CA LYS A 221 25.17 49.52 21.59
C LYS A 221 26.64 49.99 21.65
N VAL A 222 27.53 49.15 22.20
CA VAL A 222 28.90 48.78 21.74
C VAL A 222 29.21 47.41 22.42
N GLN A 223 29.78 46.32 21.86
CA GLN A 223 30.90 46.06 20.95
C GLN A 223 32.29 46.40 21.53
N ILE A 224 33.09 45.38 21.92
CA ILE A 224 34.59 45.29 21.85
C ILE A 224 34.95 43.77 21.74
N GLU A 225 36.07 43.43 21.08
CA GLU A 225 36.65 42.09 20.90
C GLU A 225 37.63 41.70 22.04
N VAL A 226 38.27 40.51 21.96
CA VAL A 226 39.75 40.34 21.96
C VAL A 226 40.13 38.84 22.02
N GLU A 227 41.24 38.50 21.38
CA GLU A 227 41.82 37.16 21.22
C GLU A 227 42.56 36.66 22.49
N ASN A 228 42.66 35.33 22.68
CA ASN A 228 43.92 34.55 22.54
C ASN A 228 43.85 33.12 23.13
N SER A 229 44.73 32.25 22.63
CA SER A 229 44.96 30.85 23.08
C SER A 229 46.39 30.73 23.68
N PRO A 230 47.11 29.57 23.67
CA PRO A 230 46.77 28.19 24.02
C PRO A 230 47.78 27.50 25.00
N THR A 231 47.39 26.42 25.67
CA THR A 231 48.27 25.27 26.07
C THR A 231 47.34 24.09 26.46
N ASN A 232 47.43 22.84 25.99
CA ASN A 232 48.51 21.91 25.58
C ASN A 232 49.05 21.01 26.71
N HIS A 233 49.52 19.81 26.34
CA HIS A 233 50.07 18.71 27.17
C HIS A 233 49.04 17.85 27.94
N GLN A 234 49.21 16.52 28.11
CA GLN A 234 49.86 15.45 27.32
C GLN A 234 49.62 14.10 28.02
N ASN A 235 49.45 12.99 27.28
CA ASN A 235 50.30 11.78 27.39
C ASN A 235 49.80 10.57 26.56
N GLN A 236 50.75 9.72 26.18
CA GLN A 236 50.60 8.44 25.46
C GLN A 236 51.23 7.30 26.33
N PRO A 237 51.85 6.22 25.80
CA PRO A 237 51.20 4.98 25.34
C PRO A 237 51.79 3.69 25.98
N GLU A 238 51.23 2.52 25.62
CA GLU A 238 51.91 1.21 25.71
C GLU A 238 51.85 0.45 24.37
N LYS A 239 52.81 -0.44 24.08
CA LYS A 239 53.26 -0.65 22.68
C LYS A 239 54.05 -1.95 22.40
N SER A 240 53.43 -2.94 21.72
CA SER A 240 54.10 -4.13 21.13
C SER A 240 53.25 -4.77 20.00
N SER A 241 53.71 -5.33 18.85
CA SER A 241 54.97 -5.94 18.32
C SER A 241 55.19 -7.42 18.70
N THR A 242 55.46 -8.43 17.84
CA THR A 242 55.73 -8.55 16.35
C THR A 242 55.50 -10.05 15.92
N THR A 243 55.87 -10.70 14.78
CA THR A 243 56.84 -10.53 13.66
C THR A 243 56.52 -11.48 12.45
N GLU A 244 56.90 -11.09 11.22
CA GLU A 244 57.53 -11.85 10.08
C GLU A 244 57.38 -13.41 9.91
N ASN A 245 56.84 -13.97 8.79
CA ASN A 245 57.44 -14.35 7.45
C ASN A 245 58.12 -15.76 7.38
N PRO A 246 58.40 -16.39 6.20
CA PRO A 246 57.65 -16.47 4.91
C PRO A 246 57.65 -17.88 4.17
N ALA A 247 56.84 -17.99 3.11
CA ALA A 247 56.87 -18.84 1.87
C ALA A 247 57.72 -20.14 1.67
N GLU A 248 57.14 -21.16 0.99
CA GLU A 248 57.75 -21.84 -0.18
C GLU A 248 56.74 -22.60 -1.11
N LYS A 249 57.20 -23.32 -2.15
CA LYS A 249 56.44 -23.83 -3.32
C LYS A 249 56.29 -25.37 -3.39
N ASN A 250 55.36 -25.88 -4.23
CA ASN A 250 55.66 -26.96 -5.20
C ASN A 250 54.59 -27.09 -6.32
N SER A 251 54.87 -27.88 -7.37
CA SER A 251 54.06 -27.99 -8.61
C SER A 251 54.10 -29.39 -9.23
N THR A 252 53.05 -29.81 -9.96
CA THR A 252 53.13 -30.90 -10.97
C THR A 252 52.00 -30.85 -12.00
N ASP A 253 52.32 -31.10 -13.28
CA ASP A 253 51.38 -31.30 -14.40
C ASP A 253 50.91 -32.75 -14.56
N VAL A 254 49.73 -32.97 -15.17
CA VAL A 254 49.45 -34.12 -16.08
C VAL A 254 48.48 -33.70 -17.21
N ASN A 255 48.74 -34.22 -18.42
CA ASN A 255 48.15 -33.92 -19.74
C ASN A 255 46.62 -34.02 -19.96
N SER A 256 46.23 -33.35 -21.07
CA SER A 256 45.07 -33.45 -21.98
C SER A 256 44.80 -34.88 -22.56
N PRO A 257 43.80 -35.18 -23.46
CA PRO A 257 43.15 -34.29 -24.44
C PRO A 257 41.64 -34.47 -24.80
N GLU A 258 41.15 -33.48 -25.55
CA GLU A 258 40.14 -33.47 -26.63
C GLU A 258 39.05 -34.57 -26.75
N LYS A 259 37.81 -34.12 -27.00
CA LYS A 259 37.06 -34.61 -28.18
C LYS A 259 36.01 -33.62 -28.71
N ASN A 260 35.92 -33.54 -30.03
CA ASN A 260 34.93 -32.75 -30.77
C ASN A 260 33.54 -33.40 -30.73
N SER A 261 32.49 -32.57 -30.82
CA SER A 261 31.37 -32.76 -31.76
C SER A 261 30.59 -31.46 -31.91
N ALA A 262 30.39 -31.01 -33.14
CA ALA A 262 29.27 -30.13 -33.50
C ALA A 262 28.09 -31.02 -33.92
N ASP A 263 26.84 -30.54 -33.80
CA ASP A 263 26.03 -30.32 -35.01
C ASP A 263 24.70 -29.56 -34.79
N VAL A 264 24.26 -28.91 -35.89
CA VAL A 264 22.88 -28.62 -36.32
C VAL A 264 21.89 -27.95 -35.33
N ASN A 265 21.60 -26.68 -35.62
CA ASN A 265 20.26 -26.08 -35.43
C ASN A 265 19.29 -26.55 -36.55
N PRO A 266 18.06 -26.98 -36.23
CA PRO A 266 16.92 -26.92 -37.15
C PRO A 266 16.25 -25.53 -37.11
N PRO A 267 15.60 -25.07 -38.20
CA PRO A 267 15.16 -23.68 -38.34
C PRO A 267 13.81 -23.37 -37.68
N GLU A 268 13.66 -22.11 -37.27
CA GLU A 268 12.39 -21.49 -36.89
C GLU A 268 11.39 -21.51 -38.05
N LYS A 269 10.09 -21.66 -37.73
CA LYS A 269 8.99 -21.36 -38.64
C LYS A 269 8.10 -20.31 -38.02
N ASN A 270 8.16 -19.09 -38.56
CA ASN A 270 7.18 -18.06 -38.27
C ASN A 270 5.79 -18.51 -38.74
N SER A 271 4.86 -18.63 -37.81
CA SER A 271 3.42 -18.70 -38.09
C SER A 271 2.73 -17.60 -37.28
N THR A 272 2.53 -16.45 -37.92
CA THR A 272 1.77 -15.33 -37.34
C THR A 272 0.38 -15.79 -36.95
N ILE A 273 0.02 -15.64 -35.68
CA ILE A 273 -1.35 -15.74 -35.19
C ILE A 273 -1.66 -14.40 -34.51
N GLU A 274 -2.60 -13.66 -35.10
CA GLU A 274 -3.05 -12.37 -34.57
C GLU A 274 -3.91 -12.60 -33.32
N ASN A 275 -3.54 -11.99 -32.20
CA ASN A 275 -4.34 -12.02 -30.97
C ASN A 275 -5.28 -10.79 -30.93
N PRO A 276 -6.61 -10.96 -31.00
CA PRO A 276 -7.55 -9.85 -30.99
C PRO A 276 -7.79 -9.33 -29.56
N ALA A 277 -6.88 -8.48 -29.05
CA ALA A 277 -6.87 -8.03 -27.65
C ALA A 277 -6.92 -6.50 -27.42
N GLU A 278 -6.78 -5.66 -28.45
CA GLU A 278 -6.60 -4.20 -28.26
C GLU A 278 -7.90 -3.39 -28.01
N ASN A 279 -9.08 -4.02 -28.06
CA ASN A 279 -10.38 -3.33 -28.19
C ASN A 279 -11.15 -3.08 -26.87
N ILE A 280 -10.47 -3.04 -25.71
CA ILE A 280 -11.13 -2.87 -24.39
C ILE A 280 -10.69 -1.58 -23.63
N LEU A 281 -9.60 -0.92 -24.02
CA LEU A 281 -9.02 0.23 -23.28
C LEU A 281 -9.49 1.63 -23.73
N THR A 282 -10.57 1.75 -24.49
CA THR A 282 -11.03 3.03 -25.08
C THR A 282 -12.09 3.79 -24.28
N ASN A 283 -12.66 3.20 -23.21
CA ASN A 283 -13.85 3.75 -22.54
C ASN A 283 -13.61 4.73 -21.37
N GLU A 284 -12.40 4.88 -20.84
CA GLU A 284 -12.16 5.78 -19.69
C GLU A 284 -12.23 7.28 -20.05
N ASN A 285 -11.99 7.65 -21.31
CA ASN A 285 -11.86 9.06 -21.74
C ASN A 285 -13.19 9.75 -22.09
N LEU A 286 -14.34 9.16 -21.75
CA LEU A 286 -15.68 9.66 -22.11
C LEU A 286 -16.45 10.29 -20.92
N ALA A 287 -16.00 10.09 -19.68
CA ALA A 287 -16.65 10.65 -18.49
C ALA A 287 -16.37 12.16 -18.31
N GLU A 288 -15.15 12.62 -18.55
CA GLU A 288 -14.70 13.98 -18.19
C GLU A 288 -15.28 15.13 -19.04
N LYS A 289 -16.08 14.83 -20.09
CA LYS A 289 -16.58 15.86 -21.03
C LYS A 289 -18.06 16.22 -20.93
N ASN A 290 -18.85 15.52 -20.11
CA ASN A 290 -20.30 15.71 -20.03
C ASN A 290 -20.78 16.45 -18.76
N ALA A 291 -19.89 17.18 -18.09
CA ALA A 291 -20.17 17.93 -16.85
C ALA A 291 -20.44 19.44 -17.07
N THR A 292 -21.08 19.84 -18.18
CA THR A 292 -21.35 21.26 -18.47
C THR A 292 -22.69 21.49 -19.18
N SER A 293 -23.81 21.37 -18.47
CA SER A 293 -25.10 21.96 -18.84
C SER A 293 -26.07 22.01 -17.65
N ILE A 294 -26.67 23.18 -17.41
CA ILE A 294 -27.72 23.40 -16.40
C ILE A 294 -29.06 23.61 -17.13
N PRO A 295 -30.13 22.92 -16.70
CA PRO A 295 -31.50 23.46 -16.76
C PRO A 295 -32.02 23.77 -15.34
N LYS A 296 -32.97 24.70 -15.25
CA LYS A 296 -33.54 25.20 -13.99
C LYS A 296 -35.03 24.81 -13.85
N VAL A 297 -35.44 24.53 -12.61
CA VAL A 297 -36.77 24.76 -12.03
C VAL A 297 -37.97 24.00 -12.62
N ALA A 298 -38.63 23.22 -11.75
CA ALA A 298 -40.07 23.23 -11.59
C ALA A 298 -40.43 23.00 -10.10
N GLN A 299 -41.38 23.75 -9.55
CA GLN A 299 -41.97 23.50 -8.23
C GLN A 299 -43.42 23.01 -8.41
N THR A 300 -43.86 22.07 -7.57
CA THR A 300 -45.30 21.80 -7.34
C THR A 300 -45.56 21.46 -5.88
N LYS A 301 -46.67 21.98 -5.33
CA LYS A 301 -47.18 21.70 -3.97
C LYS A 301 -48.41 20.78 -4.05
N SER A 302 -48.56 19.86 -3.08
CA SER A 302 -49.83 19.34 -2.49
C SER A 302 -49.44 18.17 -1.56
N SER A 303 -49.93 17.93 -0.33
CA SER A 303 -51.15 18.24 0.44
C SER A 303 -52.30 17.21 0.32
N GLY A 304 -52.80 16.75 1.49
CA GLY A 304 -53.68 15.58 1.75
C GLY A 304 -52.98 14.58 2.68
N GLU A 305 -53.41 14.26 3.92
CA GLU A 305 -54.66 13.61 4.41
C GLU A 305 -54.75 12.11 4.07
N LYS A 306 -55.11 11.17 4.99
CA LYS A 306 -55.37 11.19 6.46
C LYS A 306 -55.34 9.75 7.06
N ASP A 307 -55.86 9.58 8.28
CA ASP A 307 -56.10 8.34 9.07
C ASP A 307 -54.85 7.65 9.68
N GLY A 308 -54.92 6.99 10.86
CA GLY A 308 -56.03 6.85 11.83
C GLY A 308 -55.67 5.93 13.02
N SER A 309 -56.48 5.94 14.10
CA SER A 309 -56.36 5.17 15.38
C SER A 309 -55.14 5.52 16.28
N GLU A 310 -55.29 5.89 17.57
CA GLU A 310 -55.68 5.12 18.78
C GLU A 310 -54.54 4.16 19.24
N ASP A 311 -54.21 4.02 20.54
CA ASP A 311 -54.92 4.28 21.80
C ASP A 311 -53.93 4.48 22.99
N GLY A 312 -54.40 4.82 24.21
CA GLY A 312 -53.71 4.50 25.49
C GLY A 312 -53.20 5.65 26.39
N SER A 313 -53.91 5.88 27.50
CA SER A 313 -53.63 6.68 28.72
C SER A 313 -52.19 6.60 29.30
N ASP A 314 -51.66 7.55 30.10
CA ASP A 314 -52.15 7.94 31.45
C ASP A 314 -51.28 9.05 32.13
N SER A 315 -51.75 9.56 33.29
CA SER A 315 -51.02 10.20 34.41
C SER A 315 -50.55 11.68 34.37
N SER A 316 -51.37 12.51 35.03
CA SER A 316 -51.04 13.59 36.01
C SER A 316 -50.41 14.93 35.58
N ASP A 317 -51.10 16.00 35.97
CA ASP A 317 -50.64 17.40 35.98
C ASP A 317 -49.72 17.72 37.18
N TYR A 318 -48.72 18.59 36.98
CA TYR A 318 -48.18 19.47 38.03
C TYR A 318 -47.64 20.77 37.42
N ASP A 319 -48.27 21.91 37.72
CA ASP A 319 -47.75 23.24 37.41
C ASP A 319 -46.52 23.57 38.26
N SER A 320 -45.53 24.26 37.67
CA SER A 320 -44.72 25.24 38.41
C SER A 320 -44.03 26.25 37.48
N ASP A 321 -44.55 27.48 37.45
CA ASP A 321 -43.82 28.63 36.91
C ASP A 321 -42.59 28.92 37.77
N TYR A 322 -41.40 28.96 37.15
CA TYR A 322 -40.24 29.65 37.73
C TYR A 322 -39.47 30.43 36.68
N SER A 323 -39.74 31.73 36.62
CA SER A 323 -38.91 32.69 35.88
C SER A 323 -37.63 32.97 36.68
N GLY A 324 -36.47 32.62 36.10
CA GLY A 324 -35.15 32.79 36.70
C GLY A 324 -34.17 33.35 35.68
N SER A 325 -33.47 34.43 36.02
CA SER A 325 -32.72 35.24 35.04
C SER A 325 -31.25 34.81 34.89
N SER A 326 -30.72 35.09 33.70
CA SER A 326 -29.30 35.41 33.43
C SER A 326 -28.26 34.30 33.59
N ALA A 327 -27.94 33.66 32.45
CA ALA A 327 -26.54 33.39 32.10
C ALA A 327 -26.34 33.61 30.59
N SER A 328 -25.75 34.75 30.21
CA SER A 328 -25.34 35.01 28.83
C SER A 328 -24.00 34.32 28.57
N SER A 329 -24.01 32.98 28.49
CA SER A 329 -22.84 32.23 28.03
C SER A 329 -22.43 32.73 26.65
N GLY A 330 -21.16 33.13 26.50
CA GLY A 330 -20.67 33.76 25.28
C GLY A 330 -20.82 32.83 24.07
N GLN A 331 -21.17 33.41 22.92
CA GLN A 331 -21.16 32.69 21.65
C GLN A 331 -19.71 32.50 21.22
N SER A 332 -19.09 31.39 21.65
CA SER A 332 -18.10 30.75 20.82
C SER A 332 -18.83 30.25 19.57
N GLU A 333 -18.66 30.96 18.46
CA GLU A 333 -19.09 30.47 17.15
C GLU A 333 -18.04 29.46 16.67
N ASP A 334 -18.04 28.27 17.30
CA ASP A 334 -17.05 27.21 17.06
C ASP A 334 -16.92 26.95 15.55
N ILE A 335 -15.72 27.17 15.03
CA ILE A 335 -15.42 26.92 13.62
C ILE A 335 -15.43 25.39 13.44
N PRO A 336 -16.33 24.79 12.64
CA PRO A 336 -16.42 23.34 12.55
C PRO A 336 -15.07 22.74 12.14
N VAL A 337 -14.57 21.78 12.91
CA VAL A 337 -13.23 21.17 12.72
C VAL A 337 -13.08 20.67 11.28
N ARG A 338 -14.14 20.09 10.72
CA ARG A 338 -14.29 19.67 9.32
C ARG A 338 -13.93 20.76 8.29
N ARG A 339 -14.24 22.03 8.56
CA ARG A 339 -13.89 23.17 7.68
C ARG A 339 -12.39 23.44 7.69
N LEU A 340 -11.77 23.52 8.86
CA LEU A 340 -10.31 23.67 8.98
C LEU A 340 -9.59 22.47 8.36
N THR A 341 -10.18 21.28 8.52
CA THR A 341 -9.64 20.01 7.99
C THR A 341 -9.66 19.98 6.46
N VAL A 342 -10.65 20.60 5.80
CA VAL A 342 -10.64 20.76 4.34
C VAL A 342 -9.50 21.67 3.87
N GLU A 343 -9.18 22.75 4.58
CA GLU A 343 -8.04 23.61 4.22
C GLU A 343 -6.69 22.93 4.47
N LEU A 344 -6.54 22.17 5.56
CA LEU A 344 -5.35 21.36 5.81
C LEU A 344 -5.20 20.21 4.80
N ALA A 345 -6.29 19.52 4.46
CA ALA A 345 -6.31 18.44 3.47
C ALA A 345 -5.92 18.91 2.06
N LYS A 346 -6.31 20.13 1.66
CA LYS A 346 -5.83 20.75 0.41
C LYS A 346 -4.31 20.91 0.39
N GLN A 347 -3.67 21.16 1.54
CA GLN A 347 -2.21 21.25 1.67
C GLN A 347 -1.50 19.89 1.64
N ALA A 348 -2.19 18.79 1.98
CA ALA A 348 -1.65 17.42 1.83
C ALA A 348 -1.63 16.94 0.37
N ILE A 349 -2.57 17.38 -0.48
CA ILE A 349 -2.69 16.94 -1.89
C ILE A 349 -1.38 17.05 -2.70
N PRO A 350 -0.57 18.13 -2.59
CA PRO A 350 0.76 18.20 -3.19
C PRO A 350 1.69 17.05 -2.81
N ILE A 351 1.80 16.70 -1.52
CA ILE A 351 2.65 15.61 -1.02
C ILE A 351 2.24 14.30 -1.69
N VAL A 352 0.95 13.97 -1.62
CA VAL A 352 0.37 12.76 -2.23
C VAL A 352 0.61 12.71 -3.74
N LYS A 353 0.48 13.84 -4.45
CA LYS A 353 0.76 13.91 -5.89
C LYS A 353 2.24 13.66 -6.20
N LEU A 354 3.17 14.17 -5.39
CA LEU A 354 4.62 13.98 -5.58
C LEU A 354 5.03 12.52 -5.34
N VAL A 355 4.49 11.87 -4.30
CA VAL A 355 4.65 10.43 -4.04
C VAL A 355 4.14 9.60 -5.22
N ARG A 356 2.94 9.90 -5.74
CA ARG A 356 2.39 9.22 -6.93
C ARG A 356 3.22 9.46 -8.19
N ILE A 357 3.84 10.64 -8.35
CA ILE A 357 4.76 10.94 -9.46
C ILE A 357 6.08 10.15 -9.33
N PHE A 358 6.60 10.00 -8.11
CA PHE A 358 7.80 9.20 -7.83
C PHE A 358 7.63 7.74 -8.24
N PHE A 359 6.62 7.05 -7.69
CA PHE A 359 6.36 5.65 -8.08
C PHE A 359 6.02 5.52 -9.57
N LYS A 360 5.28 6.47 -10.15
CA LYS A 360 5.00 6.48 -11.60
C LYS A 360 6.24 6.69 -12.50
N LYS A 361 7.33 7.27 -11.98
CA LYS A 361 8.64 7.32 -12.67
C LYS A 361 9.39 5.98 -12.57
N LEU A 362 9.24 5.24 -11.47
CA LEU A 362 9.87 3.92 -11.28
C LEU A 362 9.11 2.79 -12.01
N SER A 363 7.78 2.89 -12.10
CA SER A 363 6.88 1.90 -12.70
C SER A 363 7.08 1.72 -14.22
N ARG A 364 6.92 0.48 -14.70
CA ARG A 364 6.93 0.14 -16.14
C ARG A 364 5.76 0.83 -16.87
N ARG A 365 6.01 1.52 -18.00
CA ARG A 365 4.97 2.29 -18.72
C ARG A 365 4.99 2.08 -20.25
N GLY A 366 4.59 0.89 -20.68
CA GLY A 366 4.38 0.56 -22.10
C GLY A 366 5.69 0.39 -22.89
N SER A 367 5.58 0.37 -24.22
CA SER A 367 6.67 0.08 -25.16
C SER A 367 7.76 1.17 -25.23
N ASN A 368 7.50 2.38 -24.72
CA ASN A 368 8.44 3.49 -24.73
C ASN A 368 9.17 3.61 -23.38
N LEU A 369 10.11 2.68 -23.17
CA LEU A 369 11.33 2.81 -22.36
C LEU A 369 11.19 3.44 -20.95
N ARG A 370 11.32 2.59 -19.91
CA ARG A 370 12.08 3.05 -18.73
C ARG A 370 13.53 3.26 -19.19
N PRO A 371 14.18 4.39 -18.90
CA PRO A 371 15.58 4.58 -19.30
C PRO A 371 16.57 3.82 -18.42
N PHE A 372 16.12 3.31 -17.26
CA PHE A 372 16.93 2.63 -16.25
C PHE A 372 16.34 1.29 -15.77
N THR A 373 17.21 0.47 -15.20
CA THR A 373 16.91 -0.70 -14.36
C THR A 373 17.61 -0.53 -12.99
N LEU A 374 17.40 -1.46 -12.05
CA LEU A 374 18.36 -1.65 -10.96
C LEU A 374 19.52 -2.52 -11.44
N ASP A 375 20.69 -2.30 -10.85
CA ASP A 375 21.87 -3.15 -11.01
C ASP A 375 21.61 -4.58 -10.48
N GLU A 376 22.25 -5.57 -11.12
CA GLU A 376 22.19 -6.96 -10.67
C GLU A 376 23.08 -7.18 -9.43
N GLU A 377 24.10 -6.34 -9.22
CA GLU A 377 25.00 -6.36 -8.05
C GLU A 377 24.32 -5.98 -6.73
N MET A 378 23.07 -5.50 -6.74
CA MET A 378 22.32 -5.17 -5.51
C MET A 378 21.97 -6.44 -4.70
N SER A 379 22.41 -6.50 -3.44
CA SER A 379 22.24 -7.67 -2.55
C SER A 379 20.82 -7.81 -1.98
N SER A 380 20.48 -8.97 -1.41
CA SER A 380 19.18 -9.18 -0.75
C SER A 380 18.91 -8.22 0.41
N ASP A 381 19.91 -7.97 1.26
CA ASP A 381 19.82 -7.00 2.37
C ASP A 381 19.47 -5.59 1.86
N GLU A 382 20.03 -5.18 0.72
CA GLU A 382 19.80 -3.86 0.12
C GLU A 382 18.47 -3.77 -0.62
N LEU A 383 18.05 -4.85 -1.32
CA LEU A 383 16.73 -4.95 -1.93
C LEU A 383 15.62 -4.87 -0.88
N GLU A 384 15.82 -5.48 0.29
CA GLU A 384 14.90 -5.38 1.42
C GLU A 384 14.93 -3.98 2.04
N ALA A 385 16.11 -3.43 2.34
CA ALA A 385 16.26 -2.08 2.89
C ALA A 385 15.73 -0.96 1.97
N LEU A 386 15.71 -1.19 0.65
CA LEU A 386 15.03 -0.32 -0.32
C LEU A 386 13.51 -0.46 -0.22
N LEU A 387 12.98 -1.69 -0.18
CA LEU A 387 11.54 -1.93 -0.06
C LEU A 387 10.97 -1.37 1.24
N GLU A 388 11.65 -1.59 2.37
CA GLU A 388 11.28 -1.02 3.67
C GLU A 388 11.12 0.50 3.58
N LYS A 389 12.13 1.22 3.07
CA LYS A 389 12.09 2.69 2.97
C LYS A 389 11.01 3.19 2.02
N LEU A 390 10.76 2.49 0.91
CA LEU A 390 9.68 2.82 -0.02
C LEU A 390 8.29 2.61 0.61
N ASN A 391 8.13 1.54 1.40
CA ASN A 391 6.89 1.26 2.11
C ASN A 391 6.66 2.24 3.26
N ASP A 392 7.65 2.45 4.14
CA ASP A 392 7.58 3.41 5.26
C ASP A 392 7.30 4.85 4.78
N PHE A 393 7.96 5.28 3.71
CA PHE A 393 7.72 6.57 3.05
C PHE A 393 6.26 6.70 2.60
N THR A 394 5.72 5.68 1.94
CA THR A 394 4.34 5.68 1.44
C THR A 394 3.34 5.60 2.59
N GLU A 395 3.65 4.83 3.62
CA GLU A 395 2.79 4.62 4.78
C GLU A 395 2.73 5.85 5.69
N ALA A 396 3.82 6.60 5.83
CA ALA A 396 3.80 7.90 6.49
C ALA A 396 2.84 8.89 5.80
N VAL A 397 2.72 8.84 4.47
CA VAL A 397 1.77 9.66 3.70
C VAL A 397 0.34 9.10 3.83
N ASN A 398 0.15 7.78 3.77
CA ASN A 398 -1.17 7.14 4.00
C ASN A 398 -1.73 7.51 5.37
N GLU A 399 -0.93 7.42 6.43
CA GLU A 399 -1.33 7.75 7.80
C GLU A 399 -1.77 9.21 7.93
N VAL A 400 -1.03 10.17 7.36
CA VAL A 400 -1.43 11.58 7.34
C VAL A 400 -2.80 11.75 6.68
N VAL A 401 -3.04 11.13 5.52
CA VAL A 401 -4.34 11.22 4.83
C VAL A 401 -5.45 10.50 5.61
N ARG A 402 -5.17 9.34 6.21
CA ARG A 402 -6.14 8.58 7.02
C ARG A 402 -6.59 9.35 8.26
N ILE A 403 -5.68 10.06 8.94
CA ILE A 403 -6.02 10.88 10.11
C ILE A 403 -6.83 12.11 9.67
N LEU A 404 -6.46 12.79 8.58
CA LEU A 404 -7.25 13.89 8.01
C LEU A 404 -8.68 13.45 7.64
N LEU A 405 -8.85 12.25 7.08
CA LEU A 405 -10.17 11.66 6.81
C LEU A 405 -10.94 11.35 8.10
N LYS A 406 -10.28 10.82 9.14
CA LYS A 406 -10.90 10.57 10.46
C LYS A 406 -11.43 11.86 11.08
N ILE A 407 -10.60 12.90 11.15
CA ILE A 407 -10.96 14.22 11.69
C ILE A 407 -12.14 14.82 10.89
N TYR A 408 -12.10 14.77 9.55
CA TYR A 408 -13.20 15.25 8.70
C TYR A 408 -14.50 14.48 8.95
N ASP A 409 -14.47 13.14 9.06
CA ASP A 409 -15.67 12.33 9.22
C ASP A 409 -16.28 12.47 10.61
N GLN A 410 -15.45 12.65 11.65
CA GLN A 410 -15.90 12.82 13.02
C GLN A 410 -16.33 14.26 13.36
N ASP A 411 -15.81 15.28 12.64
CA ASP A 411 -15.94 16.72 12.98
C ASP A 411 -15.38 17.05 14.38
N ASP A 412 -14.37 16.28 14.79
CA ASP A 412 -13.76 16.24 16.13
C ASP A 412 -12.25 16.11 16.00
N LEU A 413 -11.51 16.53 17.03
CA LEU A 413 -10.05 16.66 17.02
C LEU A 413 -9.45 16.15 18.34
N GLY A 414 -8.91 14.92 18.33
CA GLY A 414 -8.16 14.43 19.48
C GLY A 414 -6.81 15.13 19.67
N GLU A 415 -6.43 15.39 20.92
CA GLU A 415 -5.14 16.03 21.30
C GLU A 415 -3.91 15.34 20.65
N GLU A 416 -3.96 14.02 20.47
CA GLU A 416 -2.89 13.22 19.89
C GLU A 416 -2.82 13.30 18.34
N GLU A 417 -3.88 13.73 17.66
CA GLU A 417 -4.03 13.53 16.21
C GLU A 417 -3.18 14.49 15.38
N LEU A 418 -3.11 15.76 15.79
CA LEU A 418 -2.20 16.73 15.15
C LEU A 418 -0.74 16.36 15.40
N GLU A 419 -0.40 15.90 16.59
CA GLU A 419 0.99 15.53 16.89
C GLU A 419 1.41 14.24 16.15
N LEU A 420 0.49 13.30 15.95
CA LEU A 420 0.72 12.15 15.07
C LEU A 420 0.88 12.57 13.60
N ILE A 421 0.02 13.45 13.08
CA ILE A 421 0.17 14.04 11.73
C ILE A 421 1.53 14.75 11.60
N ARG A 422 1.91 15.58 12.57
CA ARG A 422 3.19 16.31 12.56
C ARG A 422 4.37 15.36 12.56
N ASN A 423 4.36 14.31 13.38
CA ASN A 423 5.49 13.39 13.46
C ASN A 423 5.60 12.45 12.25
N LYS A 424 4.48 12.00 11.68
CA LYS A 424 4.48 11.30 10.38
C LYS A 424 4.96 12.22 9.25
N ASN A 425 4.51 13.47 9.20
CA ASN A 425 4.96 14.42 8.17
C ASN A 425 6.45 14.76 8.28
N LYS A 426 6.99 14.92 9.50
CA LYS A 426 8.43 15.14 9.74
C LYS A 426 9.30 13.97 9.24
N SER A 427 8.80 12.72 9.27
CA SER A 427 9.58 11.56 8.77
C SER A 427 9.53 11.37 7.25
N ILE A 428 8.58 11.99 6.53
CA ILE A 428 8.44 11.82 5.07
C ILE A 428 9.73 12.19 4.30
N PRO A 429 10.42 13.34 4.58
CA PRO A 429 11.65 13.70 3.88
C PRO A 429 12.80 12.74 4.14
N ASP A 430 13.04 12.34 5.39
CA ASP A 430 14.16 11.45 5.76
C ASP A 430 14.00 10.05 5.14
N LEU A 431 12.77 9.51 5.14
CA LEU A 431 12.45 8.22 4.51
C LEU A 431 12.62 8.29 2.98
N PHE A 432 12.17 9.39 2.38
CA PHE A 432 12.33 9.63 0.94
C PHE A 432 13.80 9.75 0.53
N ASP A 433 14.59 10.50 1.30
CA ASP A 433 16.02 10.68 1.05
C ASP A 433 16.80 9.39 1.25
N GLY A 434 16.43 8.56 2.23
CA GLY A 434 16.98 7.22 2.42
C GLY A 434 16.69 6.28 1.24
N ALA A 435 15.47 6.29 0.71
CA ALA A 435 15.11 5.52 -0.49
C ALA A 435 15.83 6.06 -1.74
N LEU A 436 15.90 7.39 -1.89
CA LEU A 436 16.65 8.06 -2.96
C LEU A 436 18.14 7.72 -2.91
N LEU A 437 18.76 7.63 -1.73
CA LEU A 437 20.18 7.29 -1.61
C LEU A 437 20.49 5.89 -2.15
N LEU A 438 19.71 4.87 -1.79
CA LEU A 438 19.85 3.52 -2.33
C LEU A 438 19.62 3.48 -3.85
N LEU A 439 18.59 4.18 -4.33
CA LEU A 439 18.33 4.33 -5.77
C LEU A 439 19.45 5.08 -6.51
N ALA A 440 20.17 5.98 -5.86
CA ALA A 440 21.28 6.73 -6.48
C ALA A 440 22.52 5.86 -6.73
N PHE A 441 22.73 4.80 -5.94
CA PHE A 441 23.80 3.83 -6.16
C PHE A 441 23.43 2.78 -7.21
N TYR A 442 22.18 2.29 -7.19
CA TYR A 442 21.79 1.11 -7.96
C TYR A 442 20.95 1.36 -9.23
N LEU A 443 20.52 2.59 -9.53
CA LEU A 443 19.81 2.87 -10.81
C LEU A 443 20.80 3.04 -11.98
N VAL A 444 20.86 2.02 -12.85
CA VAL A 444 21.73 1.98 -14.04
C VAL A 444 20.93 2.12 -15.35
N PRO A 445 21.46 2.76 -16.41
CA PRO A 445 20.75 2.90 -17.68
C PRO A 445 20.57 1.56 -18.42
N ILE A 446 19.41 1.33 -19.06
CA ILE A 446 19.17 0.10 -19.85
C ILE A 446 20.04 0.04 -21.10
N ASP A 447 20.30 1.18 -21.73
CA ASP A 447 21.19 1.30 -22.88
C ASP A 447 22.19 2.44 -22.64
N PRO A 448 23.43 2.14 -22.24
CA PRO A 448 24.48 3.14 -22.06
C PRO A 448 24.71 4.00 -23.31
N SER A 449 24.51 3.46 -24.53
CA SER A 449 24.76 4.20 -25.77
C SER A 449 23.76 5.33 -26.03
N GLN A 450 22.56 5.27 -25.45
CA GLN A 450 21.57 6.34 -25.51
C GLN A 450 21.92 7.54 -24.59
N PHE A 451 22.77 7.34 -23.58
CA PHE A 451 23.16 8.37 -22.61
C PHE A 451 24.62 8.82 -22.73
N ASN A 452 25.49 8.00 -23.33
CA ASN A 452 26.91 8.29 -23.59
C ASN A 452 27.18 9.38 -24.66
N GLN A 453 26.22 10.27 -24.97
CA GLN A 453 26.41 11.34 -25.96
C GLN A 453 27.19 12.55 -25.41
N ASP A 454 27.25 12.76 -24.09
CA ASP A 454 28.10 13.81 -23.49
C ASP A 454 28.46 13.46 -22.02
N PRO A 455 29.74 13.47 -21.59
CA PRO A 455 30.09 13.39 -20.17
C PRO A 455 29.64 14.61 -19.34
N ALA A 456 29.18 15.70 -19.98
CA ALA A 456 28.49 16.82 -19.33
C ALA A 456 26.95 16.63 -19.27
N SER A 457 26.41 15.50 -19.75
CA SER A 457 24.97 15.22 -19.63
C SER A 457 24.57 15.07 -18.15
N PRO A 458 23.44 15.65 -17.72
CA PRO A 458 23.04 15.59 -16.32
C PRO A 458 22.62 14.18 -15.95
N ASN A 459 23.22 13.62 -14.88
CA ASN A 459 22.89 12.32 -14.33
C ASN A 459 21.35 12.12 -14.29
N LEU A 460 20.86 11.01 -14.86
CA LEU A 460 19.44 10.66 -14.91
C LEU A 460 18.78 10.76 -13.53
N PHE A 461 19.49 10.33 -12.48
CA PHE A 461 19.04 10.44 -11.11
C PHE A 461 18.84 11.91 -10.67
N HIS A 462 19.85 12.74 -10.89
CA HIS A 462 19.80 14.17 -10.56
C HIS A 462 18.67 14.88 -11.33
N SER A 463 18.59 14.68 -12.64
CA SER A 463 17.58 15.32 -13.48
C SER A 463 16.15 14.83 -13.21
N TRP A 464 15.94 13.62 -12.67
CA TRP A 464 14.60 13.08 -12.43
C TRP A 464 14.11 13.20 -11.00
N PHE A 465 15.00 13.19 -10.00
CA PHE A 465 14.65 13.13 -8.58
C PHE A 465 15.05 14.37 -7.77
N HIS A 466 16.00 15.20 -8.22
CA HIS A 466 16.35 16.43 -7.49
C HIS A 466 15.17 17.39 -7.37
N GLU A 467 14.52 17.74 -8.49
CA GLU A 467 13.34 18.60 -8.50
C GLU A 467 12.19 18.02 -7.67
N LEU A 468 12.05 16.69 -7.68
CA LEU A 468 11.02 15.96 -6.95
C LEU A 468 11.27 16.01 -5.44
N ARG A 469 12.52 15.83 -5.01
CA ARG A 469 12.99 15.97 -3.62
C ARG A 469 12.75 17.38 -3.09
N THR A 470 13.21 18.41 -3.80
CA THR A 470 12.99 19.82 -3.42
C THR A 470 11.51 20.16 -3.35
N SER A 471 10.71 19.66 -4.28
CA SER A 471 9.25 19.87 -4.28
C SER A 471 8.55 19.17 -3.11
N LEU A 472 9.00 17.95 -2.75
CA LEU A 472 8.45 17.18 -1.64
C LEU A 472 8.76 17.84 -0.30
N HIS A 473 10.02 18.21 -0.05
CA HIS A 473 10.43 18.92 1.17
C HIS A 473 9.59 20.19 1.37
N LYS A 474 9.48 21.01 0.31
CA LYS A 474 8.66 22.23 0.37
C LYS A 474 7.17 21.94 0.60
N ALA A 475 6.65 20.80 0.13
CA ALA A 475 5.27 20.41 0.38
C ALA A 475 5.05 19.94 1.83
N THR A 476 5.98 19.17 2.40
CA THR A 476 5.96 18.76 3.82
C THR A 476 6.16 19.94 4.77
N ASP A 477 7.02 20.91 4.41
CA ASP A 477 7.25 22.14 5.18
C ASP A 477 5.99 23.02 5.22
N ASN A 478 5.40 23.29 4.05
CA ASN A 478 4.15 24.07 3.94
C ASN A 478 3.02 23.41 4.74
N PHE A 479 2.85 22.08 4.59
CA PHE A 479 1.83 21.34 5.32
C PHE A 479 2.09 21.34 6.84
N LEU A 480 3.36 21.28 7.28
CA LEU A 480 3.72 21.41 8.69
C LEU A 480 3.30 22.78 9.25
N SER A 481 3.58 23.88 8.55
CA SER A 481 3.05 25.20 8.91
C SER A 481 1.52 25.19 8.98
N GLY A 482 0.85 24.59 7.99
CA GLY A 482 -0.60 24.41 7.98
C GLY A 482 -1.16 23.67 9.20
N THR A 483 -0.43 22.72 9.81
CA THR A 483 -0.87 22.07 11.05
C THR A 483 -0.87 23.01 12.25
N TYR A 484 0.05 23.98 12.31
CA TYR A 484 0.11 24.98 13.38
C TYR A 484 -0.93 26.08 13.17
N ASP A 485 -1.13 26.54 11.92
CA ASP A 485 -2.21 27.48 11.58
C ASP A 485 -3.59 26.88 11.91
N PHE A 486 -3.77 25.58 11.63
CA PHE A 486 -4.96 24.81 12.00
C PHE A 486 -5.14 24.75 13.52
N GLU A 487 -4.09 24.43 14.28
CA GLU A 487 -4.12 24.33 15.74
C GLU A 487 -4.49 25.67 16.41
N SER A 488 -3.85 26.77 15.98
CA SER A 488 -4.22 28.12 16.44
C SER A 488 -5.67 28.45 16.13
N THR A 489 -6.15 28.14 14.92
CA THR A 489 -7.53 28.46 14.50
C THR A 489 -8.59 27.55 15.14
N ALA A 490 -8.21 26.37 15.65
CA ALA A 490 -9.12 25.43 16.30
C ALA A 490 -9.30 25.70 17.81
N PHE A 491 -8.36 26.43 18.44
CA PHE A 491 -8.31 26.67 19.88
C PHE A 491 -8.31 28.18 20.28
N GLU A 492 -8.67 29.09 19.35
CA GLU A 492 -8.83 30.57 19.54
C GLU A 492 -10.26 31.13 19.38
#